data_AF-A0A520DY13-F1
#
_entry.id   AF-A0A520DY13-F1
#
_cell.length_a   1.000
_cell.length_b   1.000
_cell.length_c   1.000
_cell.angle_alpha   90.00
_cell.angle_beta   90.00
_cell.angle_gamma   90.00
#
_symmetry.space_group_name_H-M   'P 1'
#
loop_
_entity.id
_entity.type
_entity.pdbx_description
1 polymer ?
#
loop_
_entity_poly.entity_id
_entity_poly.type
_entity_poly.pdbx_seq_one_letter_code
_entity_poly.pdbx_strand_id
1 'polypeptide(L)'
;MKKLLPFLFLIFIVSQIQAQSQYQPYSYQFYQKLNREVYNPETRFHSSLKPFFIDDSLLVEHGKQLLSVGIDSTRHSWVSRKIFNEHLIDIQKPEYTFYADFLPDFQIGKDFSGKQNLWLNTRGYQVGGTVGKKFSFYTSGFENQGQFAKYYTDYARSINVVPGQSYNRDYGSNFGKTSLDWSYVTASISYTPVKYLNVTAGYDKNFIGDGYRSMLLSDVASPSPFLKLTGNLGNVQYMALWTSMQDPNIPKLSYDAGNRKKGGVFHYLDWNVNNRLSVGFFDAIIWGETDDLGNKRGFDWGYANPIIFLRPVEASSGSPDNSMIGLTAKYKLSKEVIAYGQFALDEFEAKNFFSSNGSSRNKYGWQLGIRGADIFKIENLNYLLEYNTAKPYTYTGRTPIVSYTSYSEPLAHRLGANFRELLGIANYSYKRFDFTGQLQYAKYGLSVNGQDYGKDLSIPY
;
A
#
# COMPACT_ATOMS: atom_id res chain seq x y z
N MET A 1 10.34 -32.30 -56.46
CA MET A 1 11.07 -31.58 -55.40
C MET A 1 10.08 -31.21 -54.29
N LYS A 2 9.92 -32.08 -53.28
CA LYS A 2 9.09 -31.83 -52.09
C LYS A 2 10.03 -31.67 -50.90
N LYS A 3 10.15 -30.44 -50.37
CA LYS A 3 10.94 -30.19 -49.16
C LYS A 3 10.07 -30.53 -47.94
N LEU A 4 10.54 -31.51 -47.19
CA LEU A 4 10.11 -31.90 -45.85
C LEU A 4 11.09 -31.32 -44.82
N LEU A 5 10.62 -31.25 -43.55
CA LEU A 5 11.28 -30.90 -42.27
C LEU A 5 11.21 -29.43 -41.79
N PRO A 6 11.17 -29.20 -40.46
CA PRO A 6 10.46 -29.96 -39.42
C PRO A 6 9.75 -29.06 -38.37
N PHE A 7 8.68 -29.59 -37.77
CA PHE A 7 8.04 -29.00 -36.58
C PHE A 7 8.88 -29.31 -35.33
N LEU A 8 9.33 -28.27 -34.63
CA LEU A 8 10.03 -28.39 -33.35
C LEU A 8 8.99 -28.71 -32.26
N PHE A 9 8.98 -29.95 -31.78
CA PHE A 9 8.20 -30.33 -30.59
C PHE A 9 8.91 -29.80 -29.34
N LEU A 10 8.39 -28.72 -28.76
CA LEU A 10 8.79 -28.28 -27.43
C LEU A 10 8.08 -29.17 -26.41
N ILE A 11 8.80 -30.14 -25.85
CA ILE A 11 8.33 -30.95 -24.73
C ILE A 11 8.28 -30.04 -23.50
N PHE A 12 7.09 -29.49 -23.19
CA PHE A 12 6.82 -28.89 -21.90
C PHE A 12 6.66 -30.01 -20.87
N ILE A 13 7.66 -30.17 -20.01
CA ILE A 13 7.49 -30.92 -18.76
C ILE A 13 6.47 -30.14 -17.92
N VAL A 14 5.24 -30.65 -17.87
CA VAL A 14 4.18 -30.16 -17.00
C VAL A 14 4.50 -30.63 -15.58
N SER A 15 5.23 -29.83 -14.82
CA SER A 15 5.11 -29.90 -13.36
C SER A 15 3.71 -29.38 -13.00
N GLN A 16 2.97 -30.15 -12.20
CA GLN A 16 1.70 -29.71 -11.64
C GLN A 16 1.96 -28.55 -10.67
N ILE A 17 1.96 -27.34 -11.20
CA ILE A 17 2.01 -26.12 -10.39
C ILE A 17 0.56 -25.69 -10.17
N GLN A 18 0.14 -25.74 -8.91
CA GLN A 18 -1.16 -25.25 -8.50
C GLN A 18 -1.13 -23.72 -8.59
N ALA A 19 -1.83 -23.17 -9.58
CA ALA A 19 -2.25 -21.78 -9.51
C ALA A 19 -3.34 -21.72 -8.43
N GLN A 20 -3.13 -20.94 -7.39
CA GLN A 20 -4.16 -20.46 -6.49
C GLN A 20 -3.91 -18.94 -6.40
N SER A 21 -4.94 -18.14 -6.10
CA SER A 21 -4.74 -16.75 -5.68
C SER A 21 -5.64 -16.47 -4.49
N GLN A 22 -5.14 -16.59 -3.26
CA GLN A 22 -5.87 -16.27 -2.04
C GLN A 22 -5.42 -14.89 -1.56
N TYR A 23 -6.37 -13.96 -1.48
CA TYR A 23 -6.11 -12.62 -0.98
C TYR A 23 -5.96 -12.65 0.55
N GLN A 24 -4.79 -12.24 1.05
CA GLN A 24 -4.57 -11.94 2.45
C GLN A 24 -4.36 -10.43 2.59
N PRO A 25 -5.28 -9.69 3.24
CA PRO A 25 -5.12 -8.27 3.47
C PRO A 25 -3.75 -7.95 4.08
N TYR A 26 -3.12 -6.89 3.60
CA TYR A 26 -1.81 -6.49 4.11
C TYR A 26 -1.93 -6.04 5.57
N SER A 27 -1.15 -6.70 6.44
CA SER A 27 -0.95 -6.28 7.82
C SER A 27 0.54 -6.36 8.11
N TYR A 28 1.13 -5.25 8.56
CA TYR A 28 2.57 -5.20 8.81
C TYR A 28 3.02 -6.27 9.81
N GLN A 29 2.28 -6.44 10.92
CA GLN A 29 2.60 -7.42 11.97
C GLN A 29 2.56 -8.85 11.44
N PHE A 30 1.52 -9.21 10.66
CA PHE A 30 1.43 -10.54 10.06
C PHE A 30 2.60 -10.78 9.10
N TYR A 31 2.94 -9.79 8.28
CA TYR A 31 4.00 -9.91 7.27
C TYR A 31 5.40 -10.04 7.90
N GLN A 32 5.63 -9.53 9.11
CA GLN A 32 6.90 -9.76 9.81
C GLN A 32 7.16 -11.25 10.06
N LYS A 33 6.11 -12.03 10.31
CA LYS A 33 6.21 -13.48 10.56
C LYS A 33 6.66 -14.26 9.32
N LEU A 34 6.59 -13.66 8.14
CA LEU A 34 7.03 -14.23 6.86
C LEU A 34 8.45 -13.80 6.47
N ASN A 35 9.14 -12.98 7.28
CA ASN A 35 10.43 -12.40 6.92
C ASN A 35 11.47 -13.46 6.54
N ARG A 36 11.48 -14.57 7.27
CA ARG A 36 12.44 -15.65 7.09
C ARG A 36 12.35 -16.27 5.71
N GLU A 37 11.15 -16.46 5.18
CA GLU A 37 10.92 -17.01 3.85
C GLU A 37 11.16 -15.95 2.77
N VAL A 38 10.54 -14.78 2.95
CA VAL A 38 10.53 -13.67 1.98
C VAL A 38 11.95 -13.17 1.69
N TYR A 39 12.80 -13.10 2.71
CA TYR A 39 14.14 -12.52 2.63
C TYR A 39 15.27 -13.56 2.63
N ASN A 40 14.97 -14.85 2.45
CA ASN A 40 16.00 -15.89 2.37
C ASN A 40 16.91 -15.72 1.13
N PRO A 41 18.25 -15.66 1.26
CA PRO A 41 19.22 -15.64 0.16
C PRO A 41 19.22 -16.87 -0.76
N GLU A 42 18.50 -17.93 -0.42
CA GLU A 42 18.34 -19.13 -1.24
C GLU A 42 17.17 -19.01 -2.22
N THR A 43 16.34 -17.98 -2.08
CA THR A 43 15.10 -17.80 -2.86
C THR A 43 15.13 -16.47 -3.63
N ARG A 44 14.30 -16.37 -4.66
CA ARG A 44 14.12 -15.14 -5.47
C ARG A 44 12.72 -14.59 -5.35
N PHE A 45 12.21 -14.53 -4.12
CA PHE A 45 10.88 -13.98 -3.89
C PHE A 45 10.85 -12.47 -4.16
N HIS A 46 9.84 -12.02 -4.89
CA HIS A 46 9.59 -10.61 -5.19
C HIS A 46 8.81 -9.97 -4.03
N SER A 47 9.51 -9.33 -3.10
CA SER A 47 8.96 -8.82 -1.83
C SER A 47 8.50 -7.35 -1.86
N SER A 48 8.73 -6.66 -2.98
CA SER A 48 8.48 -5.22 -3.10
C SER A 48 6.99 -4.88 -3.17
N LEU A 49 6.20 -5.70 -3.89
CA LEU A 49 4.76 -5.44 -4.08
C LEU A 49 3.97 -6.05 -2.93
N LYS A 50 3.06 -5.28 -2.33
CA LYS A 50 2.13 -5.79 -1.30
C LYS A 50 0.68 -5.42 -1.62
N PRO A 51 -0.30 -6.25 -1.22
CA PRO A 51 -0.14 -7.53 -0.51
C PRO A 51 0.47 -8.66 -1.35
N PHE A 52 1.05 -9.67 -0.69
CA PHE A 52 1.52 -10.91 -1.30
C PHE A 52 0.34 -11.84 -1.60
N PHE A 53 0.50 -12.69 -2.61
CA PHE A 53 -0.34 -13.88 -2.76
C PHE A 53 0.12 -14.91 -1.74
N ILE A 54 -0.68 -15.12 -0.68
CA ILE A 54 -0.27 -15.97 0.46
C ILE A 54 -0.12 -17.44 0.08
N ASP A 55 -0.72 -17.83 -1.04
CA ASP A 55 -0.65 -19.15 -1.64
C ASP A 55 0.50 -19.31 -2.65
N ASP A 56 1.41 -18.34 -2.72
CA ASP A 56 2.72 -18.59 -3.31
C ASP A 56 3.34 -19.84 -2.66
N SER A 57 3.96 -20.70 -3.47
CA SER A 57 4.59 -21.95 -3.03
C SER A 57 5.57 -21.78 -1.86
N LEU A 58 6.19 -20.60 -1.74
CA LEU A 58 7.13 -20.26 -0.67
C LEU A 58 6.43 -19.85 0.64
N LEU A 59 5.20 -19.33 0.56
CA LEU A 59 4.47 -18.78 1.70
C LEU A 59 3.34 -19.68 2.19
N VAL A 60 2.75 -20.51 1.32
CA VAL A 60 1.48 -21.19 1.57
C VAL A 60 1.47 -22.05 2.84
N GLU A 61 2.54 -22.83 3.08
CA GLU A 61 2.58 -23.74 4.23
C GLU A 61 2.77 -22.98 5.54
N HIS A 62 3.69 -22.01 5.59
CA HIS A 62 3.86 -21.18 6.78
C HIS A 62 2.64 -20.27 7.00
N GLY A 63 2.05 -19.72 5.94
CA GLY A 63 0.82 -18.94 5.99
C GLY A 63 -0.34 -19.70 6.63
N LYS A 64 -0.57 -20.97 6.25
CA LYS A 64 -1.56 -21.84 6.90
C LYS A 64 -1.25 -22.08 8.38
N GLN A 65 0.01 -22.27 8.75
CA GLN A 65 0.41 -22.42 10.14
C GLN A 65 0.11 -21.15 10.94
N LEU A 66 0.43 -19.97 10.39
CA LEU A 66 0.14 -18.68 11.03
C LEU A 66 -1.35 -18.43 11.21
N LEU A 67 -2.17 -18.78 10.21
CA LEU A 67 -3.63 -18.65 10.26
C LEU A 67 -4.31 -19.67 11.20
N SER A 68 -3.60 -20.75 11.58
CA SER A 68 -4.13 -21.78 12.49
C SER A 68 -3.62 -21.65 13.94
N VAL A 69 -2.84 -20.62 14.25
CA VAL A 69 -2.35 -20.37 15.61
C VAL A 69 -3.51 -20.17 16.58
N GLY A 70 -3.57 -21.01 17.63
CA GLY A 70 -4.56 -20.90 18.70
C GLY A 70 -5.86 -21.70 18.47
N ILE A 71 -5.99 -22.37 17.33
CA ILE A 71 -7.04 -23.36 17.08
C ILE A 71 -6.84 -24.54 18.02
N ASP A 72 -7.91 -24.95 18.70
CA ASP A 72 -7.90 -26.06 19.66
C ASP A 72 -9.00 -27.07 19.32
N SER A 73 -8.61 -28.24 18.80
CA SER A 73 -9.55 -29.28 18.35
C SER A 73 -10.33 -29.95 19.48
N THR A 74 -9.95 -29.73 20.75
CA THR A 74 -10.68 -30.24 21.92
C THR A 74 -11.94 -29.42 22.23
N ARG A 75 -12.12 -28.26 21.60
CA ARG A 75 -13.33 -27.45 21.74
C ARG A 75 -14.48 -28.06 20.97
N HIS A 76 -15.38 -28.75 21.67
CA HIS A 76 -16.51 -29.44 21.04
C HIS A 76 -17.80 -28.61 20.94
N SER A 77 -18.01 -27.64 21.86
CA SER A 77 -19.25 -26.86 21.85
C SER A 77 -19.35 -25.98 20.60
N TRP A 78 -20.56 -25.84 20.06
CA TRP A 78 -20.81 -25.02 18.86
C TRP A 78 -20.33 -23.57 19.05
N VAL A 79 -20.66 -22.96 20.20
CA VAL A 79 -20.26 -21.59 20.54
C VAL A 79 -18.74 -21.46 20.63
N SER A 80 -18.06 -22.37 21.33
CA SER A 80 -16.59 -22.28 21.47
C SER A 80 -15.86 -22.47 20.14
N ARG A 81 -16.40 -23.30 19.23
CA ARG A 81 -15.80 -23.45 17.90
C ARG A 81 -15.94 -22.16 17.10
N LYS A 82 -17.16 -21.61 17.04
CA LYS A 82 -17.46 -20.37 16.29
C LYS A 82 -16.71 -19.14 16.79
N ILE A 83 -16.40 -19.06 18.08
CA ILE A 83 -15.66 -17.91 18.63
C ILE A 83 -14.14 -18.04 18.40
N PHE A 84 -13.58 -19.26 18.41
CA PHE A 84 -12.13 -19.42 18.52
C PHE A 84 -11.45 -20.28 17.44
N ASN A 85 -12.20 -21.05 16.64
CA ASN A 85 -11.62 -22.07 15.76
C ASN A 85 -12.06 -21.97 14.30
N GLU A 86 -13.28 -21.50 14.03
CA GLU A 86 -13.86 -21.55 12.68
C GLU A 86 -14.57 -20.24 12.34
N HIS A 87 -14.66 -19.95 11.05
CA HIS A 87 -15.46 -18.84 10.54
C HIS A 87 -16.95 -19.01 10.91
N LEU A 88 -17.70 -17.92 11.01
CA LEU A 88 -19.14 -17.97 11.31
C LEU A 88 -19.88 -18.75 10.23
N ILE A 89 -19.56 -18.45 8.97
CA ILE A 89 -19.93 -19.26 7.81
C ILE A 89 -18.63 -19.77 7.19
N ASP A 90 -18.55 -21.08 6.97
CA ASP A 90 -17.40 -21.72 6.34
C ASP A 90 -17.89 -22.82 5.40
N ILE A 91 -17.61 -22.67 4.11
CA ILE A 91 -17.96 -23.62 3.05
C ILE A 91 -16.68 -23.97 2.31
N GLN A 92 -16.27 -25.23 2.43
CA GLN A 92 -15.10 -25.78 1.76
C GLN A 92 -15.57 -26.87 0.78
N LYS A 93 -15.64 -26.55 -0.52
CA LYS A 93 -15.95 -27.50 -1.59
C LYS A 93 -14.76 -27.58 -2.57
N PRO A 94 -14.60 -28.69 -3.31
CA PRO A 94 -13.48 -28.83 -4.26
C PRO A 94 -13.44 -27.74 -5.35
N GLU A 95 -14.60 -27.23 -5.75
CA GLU A 95 -14.71 -26.25 -6.84
C GLU A 95 -14.87 -24.80 -6.34
N TYR A 96 -15.18 -24.59 -5.06
CA TYR A 96 -15.31 -23.25 -4.50
C TYR A 96 -15.16 -23.26 -2.98
N THR A 97 -14.66 -22.15 -2.46
CA THR A 97 -14.64 -21.88 -1.03
C THR A 97 -15.40 -20.58 -0.75
N PHE A 98 -16.00 -20.49 0.42
CA PHE A 98 -16.68 -19.29 0.87
C PHE A 98 -16.61 -19.22 2.39
N TYR A 99 -16.21 -18.08 2.93
CA TYR A 99 -16.30 -17.78 4.34
C TYR A 99 -16.90 -16.39 4.57
N ALA A 100 -17.54 -16.22 5.72
CA ALA A 100 -18.03 -14.92 6.15
C ALA A 100 -18.01 -14.81 7.68
N ASP A 101 -17.61 -13.65 8.19
CA ASP A 101 -17.52 -13.35 9.62
C ASP A 101 -18.02 -11.96 9.96
N PHE A 102 -18.42 -11.82 11.22
CA PHE A 102 -18.61 -10.54 11.89
C PHE A 102 -17.31 -10.15 12.61
N LEU A 103 -16.87 -8.92 12.44
CA LEU A 103 -15.62 -8.38 12.97
C LEU A 103 -15.88 -7.22 13.93
N PRO A 104 -16.23 -7.49 15.21
CA PRO A 104 -16.35 -6.45 16.21
C PRO A 104 -14.96 -6.01 16.70
N ASP A 105 -14.77 -4.70 16.88
CA ASP A 105 -13.63 -4.17 17.64
C ASP A 105 -14.13 -3.10 18.63
N PHE A 106 -13.84 -3.31 19.90
CA PHE A 106 -14.23 -2.43 20.99
C PHE A 106 -13.00 -2.09 21.81
N GLN A 107 -12.66 -0.81 21.85
CA GLN A 107 -11.50 -0.33 22.59
C GLN A 107 -11.96 0.66 23.65
N ILE A 108 -11.29 0.63 24.79
CA ILE A 108 -11.43 1.63 25.86
C ILE A 108 -10.04 2.11 26.26
N GLY A 109 -9.91 3.39 26.54
CA GLY A 109 -8.62 3.97 26.89
C GLY A 109 -8.77 5.32 27.59
N LYS A 110 -7.63 5.94 27.87
CA LYS A 110 -7.57 7.24 28.53
C LYS A 110 -6.45 8.08 27.97
N ASP A 111 -6.76 9.31 27.59
CA ASP A 111 -5.78 10.35 27.31
C ASP A 111 -5.53 11.11 28.61
N PHE A 112 -4.38 10.84 29.24
CA PHE A 112 -4.01 11.48 30.51
C PHE A 112 -3.72 12.97 30.35
N SER A 113 -3.15 13.38 29.21
CA SER A 113 -2.83 14.78 28.94
C SER A 113 -4.10 15.58 28.63
N GLY A 114 -4.98 15.02 27.79
CA GLY A 114 -6.27 15.60 27.44
C GLY A 114 -7.35 15.41 28.50
N LYS A 115 -7.08 14.64 29.57
CA LYS A 115 -8.01 14.27 30.64
C LYS A 115 -9.36 13.75 30.12
N GLN A 116 -9.34 12.91 29.08
CA GLN A 116 -10.55 12.37 28.46
C GLN A 116 -10.48 10.84 28.31
N ASN A 117 -11.66 10.22 28.30
CA ASN A 117 -11.77 8.80 27.97
C ASN A 117 -11.69 8.64 26.45
N LEU A 118 -11.03 7.58 26.03
CA LEU A 118 -10.92 7.15 24.65
C LEU A 118 -11.78 5.91 24.48
N TRP A 119 -12.38 5.75 23.31
CA TRP A 119 -13.14 4.56 22.98
C TRP A 119 -13.24 4.37 21.47
N LEU A 120 -13.42 3.12 21.05
CA LEU A 120 -13.75 2.74 19.69
C LEU A 120 -14.90 1.74 19.73
N ASN A 121 -15.86 1.92 18.84
CA ASN A 121 -16.94 0.99 18.55
C ASN A 121 -16.93 0.70 17.06
N THR A 122 -16.50 -0.50 16.70
CA THR A 122 -16.44 -0.96 15.32
C THR A 122 -17.37 -2.15 15.15
N ARG A 123 -18.23 -2.06 14.14
CA ARG A 123 -19.05 -3.16 13.65
C ARG A 123 -18.60 -3.47 12.23
N GLY A 124 -17.86 -4.55 12.07
CA GLY A 124 -17.31 -4.95 10.79
C GLY A 124 -17.84 -6.27 10.28
N TYR A 125 -17.56 -6.55 9.01
CA TYR A 125 -17.73 -7.87 8.42
C TYR A 125 -16.53 -8.20 7.52
N GLN A 126 -16.32 -9.49 7.27
CA GLN A 126 -15.52 -9.95 6.15
C GLN A 126 -16.24 -11.07 5.40
N VAL A 127 -16.02 -11.13 4.10
CA VAL A 127 -16.49 -12.19 3.21
C VAL A 127 -15.38 -12.48 2.23
N GLY A 128 -15.04 -13.74 2.02
CA GLY A 128 -14.04 -14.13 1.04
C GLY A 128 -14.21 -15.55 0.55
N GLY A 129 -13.48 -15.89 -0.49
CA GLY A 129 -13.57 -17.21 -1.08
C GLY A 129 -12.85 -17.33 -2.40
N THR A 130 -12.93 -18.53 -2.96
CA THR A 130 -12.32 -18.89 -4.23
C THR A 130 -13.33 -19.60 -5.13
N VAL A 131 -13.19 -19.43 -6.44
CA VAL A 131 -13.92 -20.22 -7.44
C VAL A 131 -12.90 -20.89 -8.35
N GLY A 132 -12.89 -22.22 -8.29
CA GLY A 132 -11.84 -23.05 -8.85
C GLY A 132 -10.47 -22.66 -8.31
N LYS A 133 -9.49 -22.61 -9.22
CA LYS A 133 -8.07 -22.36 -8.91
C LYS A 133 -7.59 -20.97 -9.31
N LYS A 134 -8.39 -20.24 -10.09
CA LYS A 134 -7.93 -19.02 -10.77
C LYS A 134 -8.59 -17.75 -10.26
N PHE A 135 -9.71 -17.87 -9.55
CA PHE A 135 -10.52 -16.74 -9.14
C PHE A 135 -10.64 -16.69 -7.62
N SER A 136 -10.47 -15.51 -7.05
CA SER A 136 -10.81 -15.23 -5.67
C SER A 136 -11.41 -13.86 -5.49
N PHE A 137 -12.11 -13.71 -4.38
CA PHE A 137 -12.68 -12.47 -3.96
C PHE A 137 -12.53 -12.32 -2.45
N TYR A 138 -12.47 -11.07 -2.03
CA TYR A 138 -12.45 -10.69 -0.64
C TYR A 138 -13.12 -9.33 -0.50
N THR A 139 -13.88 -9.13 0.57
CA THR A 139 -14.35 -7.81 0.97
C THR A 139 -14.49 -7.74 2.48
N SER A 140 -14.20 -6.58 3.04
CA SER A 140 -14.52 -6.25 4.41
C SER A 140 -15.11 -4.86 4.49
N GLY A 141 -16.02 -4.63 5.42
CA GLY A 141 -16.62 -3.32 5.66
C GLY A 141 -16.68 -3.03 7.14
N PHE A 142 -16.51 -1.75 7.50
CA PHE A 142 -16.43 -1.31 8.89
C PHE A 142 -17.25 -0.04 9.09
N GLU A 143 -18.13 -0.08 10.08
CA GLU A 143 -18.90 1.05 10.59
C GLU A 143 -18.34 1.42 11.97
N ASN A 144 -17.79 2.62 12.09
CA ASN A 144 -16.95 3.01 13.22
C ASN A 144 -17.41 4.31 13.87
N GLN A 145 -17.39 4.32 15.19
CA GLN A 145 -17.47 5.52 16.01
C GLN A 145 -16.35 5.48 17.04
N GLY A 146 -15.64 6.59 17.27
CA GLY A 146 -14.59 6.59 18.28
C GLY A 146 -14.16 7.96 18.76
N GLN A 147 -13.62 8.01 19.97
CA GLN A 147 -12.98 9.18 20.55
C GLN A 147 -11.49 8.87 20.77
N PHE A 148 -10.63 9.67 20.14
CA PHE A 148 -9.18 9.46 20.13
C PHE A 148 -8.45 10.57 20.88
N ALA A 149 -7.16 10.35 21.13
CA ALA A 149 -6.28 11.38 21.67
C ALA A 149 -6.34 12.64 20.80
N LYS A 150 -6.23 13.81 21.46
CA LYS A 150 -6.50 15.10 20.80
C LYS A 150 -5.71 15.30 19.50
N TYR A 151 -4.42 14.94 19.48
CA TYR A 151 -3.57 15.10 18.29
C TYR A 151 -4.11 14.32 17.07
N TYR A 152 -4.71 13.15 17.28
CA TYR A 152 -5.25 12.31 16.21
C TYR A 152 -6.55 12.91 15.69
N THR A 153 -7.45 13.30 16.59
CA THR A 153 -8.71 13.96 16.23
C THR A 153 -8.48 15.30 15.53
N ASP A 154 -7.53 16.11 15.99
CA ASP A 154 -7.18 17.39 15.36
C ASP A 154 -6.62 17.17 13.95
N TYR A 155 -5.73 16.18 13.78
CA TYR A 155 -5.21 15.83 12.46
C TYR A 155 -6.33 15.35 11.53
N ALA A 156 -7.16 14.40 11.95
CA ALA A 156 -8.26 13.89 11.14
C ALA A 156 -9.23 14.99 10.68
N ARG A 157 -9.52 15.96 11.55
CA ARG A 157 -10.38 17.11 11.23
C ARG A 157 -9.70 18.10 10.28
N SER A 158 -8.39 18.31 10.42
CA SER A 158 -7.64 19.20 9.53
C SER A 158 -7.68 18.72 8.07
N ILE A 159 -7.79 17.40 7.87
CA ILE A 159 -7.88 16.80 6.54
C ILE A 159 -9.28 16.26 6.19
N ASN A 160 -10.27 16.42 7.07
CA ASN A 160 -11.63 15.85 6.95
C ASN A 160 -11.69 14.33 6.71
N VAL A 161 -10.64 13.60 7.09
CA VAL A 161 -10.45 12.17 6.84
C VAL A 161 -9.89 11.51 8.09
N VAL A 162 -10.46 10.38 8.47
CA VAL A 162 -9.86 9.49 9.47
C VAL A 162 -8.65 8.83 8.81
N PRO A 163 -7.42 9.08 9.31
CA PRO A 163 -6.19 8.77 8.58
C PRO A 163 -6.13 7.35 8.04
N GLY A 164 -5.90 7.23 6.73
CA GLY A 164 -5.82 5.99 5.98
C GLY A 164 -7.11 5.18 5.91
N GLN A 165 -8.26 5.76 6.24
CA GLN A 165 -9.54 5.06 6.24
C GLN A 165 -10.54 5.73 5.31
N SER A 166 -11.27 6.74 5.78
CA SER A 166 -12.34 7.38 4.99
C SER A 166 -12.68 8.75 5.57
N TYR A 167 -13.52 9.50 4.87
CA TYR A 167 -13.98 10.81 5.31
C TYR A 167 -14.71 10.73 6.65
N ASN A 168 -14.53 11.76 7.48
CA ASN A 168 -15.29 11.90 8.71
C ASN A 168 -16.71 12.43 8.40
N ARG A 169 -17.75 11.74 8.86
CA ARG A 169 -19.17 12.07 8.59
C ARG A 169 -19.72 13.23 9.42
N ASP A 170 -18.97 13.81 10.36
CA ASP A 170 -19.43 14.93 11.20
C ASP A 170 -19.66 16.27 10.44
N TYR A 171 -19.93 16.22 9.14
CA TYR A 171 -20.21 17.40 8.33
C TYR A 171 -21.64 17.90 8.55
N GLY A 172 -21.76 19.11 9.10
CA GLY A 172 -22.99 19.94 9.06
C GLY A 172 -23.94 19.85 10.26
N SER A 173 -24.15 18.68 10.88
CA SER A 173 -25.15 18.50 11.96
C SER A 173 -24.57 18.25 13.36
N ASN A 174 -23.25 18.07 13.48
CA ASN A 174 -22.56 17.62 14.70
C ASN A 174 -21.43 18.57 15.15
N PHE A 175 -21.53 19.87 14.90
CA PHE A 175 -20.52 20.84 15.34
C PHE A 175 -20.37 20.78 16.88
N GLY A 176 -19.23 20.29 17.37
CA GLY A 176 -18.93 20.19 18.80
C GLY A 176 -18.82 18.79 19.42
N LYS A 177 -19.09 17.70 18.67
CA LYS A 177 -18.77 16.34 19.17
C LYS A 177 -17.26 16.14 19.26
N THR A 178 -16.78 15.38 20.26
CA THR A 178 -15.35 15.02 20.42
C THR A 178 -14.98 13.72 19.69
N SER A 179 -15.99 12.96 19.26
CA SER A 179 -15.83 11.73 18.50
C SER A 179 -15.57 12.00 17.02
N LEU A 180 -15.15 10.96 16.31
CA LEU A 180 -15.14 10.81 14.87
C LEU A 180 -16.16 9.72 14.50
N ASP A 181 -16.76 9.85 13.33
CA ASP A 181 -17.75 8.91 12.81
C ASP A 181 -17.47 8.61 11.33
N TRP A 182 -17.16 7.36 10.99
CA TRP A 182 -16.75 7.02 9.62
C TRP A 182 -17.04 5.56 9.30
N SER A 183 -17.15 5.30 8.00
CA SER A 183 -17.23 3.94 7.48
C SER A 183 -16.34 3.81 6.25
N TYR A 184 -15.82 2.60 6.07
CA TYR A 184 -15.01 2.26 4.90
C TYR A 184 -15.19 0.80 4.55
N VAL A 185 -14.96 0.49 3.28
CA VAL A 185 -15.00 -0.86 2.72
C VAL A 185 -13.67 -1.09 2.02
N THR A 186 -13.18 -2.31 2.10
CA THR A 186 -12.19 -2.83 1.16
C THR A 186 -12.79 -3.98 0.38
N ALA A 187 -12.42 -4.09 -0.89
CA ALA A 187 -12.88 -5.17 -1.75
C ALA A 187 -11.81 -5.48 -2.80
N SER A 188 -11.66 -6.75 -3.14
CA SER A 188 -10.76 -7.18 -4.20
C SER A 188 -11.32 -8.40 -4.89
N ILE A 189 -11.20 -8.43 -6.20
CA ILE A 189 -11.40 -9.60 -7.04
C ILE A 189 -10.09 -9.85 -7.78
N SER A 190 -9.59 -11.07 -7.71
CA SER A 190 -8.33 -11.49 -8.31
C SER A 190 -8.58 -12.63 -9.29
N TYR A 191 -8.03 -12.50 -10.49
CA TYR A 191 -8.11 -13.50 -11.55
C TYR A 191 -6.73 -13.79 -12.13
N THR A 192 -6.33 -15.06 -12.10
CA THR A 192 -5.04 -15.55 -12.64
C THR A 192 -5.31 -16.46 -13.85
N PRO A 193 -5.56 -15.89 -15.05
CA PRO A 193 -5.88 -16.66 -16.25
C PRO A 193 -4.78 -17.65 -16.63
N VAL A 194 -3.52 -17.24 -16.44
CA VAL A 194 -2.31 -18.01 -16.69
C VAL A 194 -1.30 -17.73 -15.59
N LYS A 195 -0.36 -18.65 -15.35
CA LYS A 195 0.61 -18.54 -14.24
C LYS A 195 1.52 -17.30 -14.26
N TYR A 196 1.59 -16.60 -15.39
CA TYR A 196 2.46 -15.42 -15.57
C TYR A 196 1.72 -14.09 -15.40
N LEU A 197 0.39 -14.10 -15.29
CA LEU A 197 -0.41 -12.88 -15.27
C LEU A 197 -1.52 -13.00 -14.23
N ASN A 198 -1.54 -12.05 -13.31
CA ASN A 198 -2.66 -11.79 -12.42
C ASN A 198 -3.33 -10.45 -12.78
N VAL A 199 -4.66 -10.45 -12.73
CA VAL A 199 -5.51 -9.27 -12.87
C VAL A 199 -6.28 -9.10 -11.57
N THR A 200 -6.06 -7.99 -10.88
CA THR A 200 -6.82 -7.63 -9.66
C THR A 200 -7.58 -6.34 -9.89
N ALA A 201 -8.88 -6.34 -9.63
CA ALA A 201 -9.68 -5.13 -9.53
C ALA A 201 -10.18 -5.00 -8.09
N GLY A 202 -10.18 -3.80 -7.53
CA GLY A 202 -10.56 -3.64 -6.13
C GLY A 202 -10.77 -2.20 -5.71
N TYR A 203 -11.13 -2.05 -4.45
CA TYR A 203 -11.14 -0.82 -3.69
C TYR A 203 -10.32 -1.11 -2.43
N ASP A 204 -9.02 -0.83 -2.49
CA ASP A 204 -8.08 -1.16 -1.41
C ASP A 204 -6.81 -0.32 -1.57
N LYS A 205 -5.85 -0.55 -0.68
CA LYS A 205 -4.53 0.08 -0.69
C LYS A 205 -3.52 -0.77 -1.49
N ASN A 206 -2.52 -0.12 -2.04
CA ASN A 206 -1.39 -0.76 -2.72
C ASN A 206 -0.09 -0.21 -2.14
N PHE A 207 0.95 -1.04 -2.10
CA PHE A 207 2.24 -0.66 -1.52
C PHE A 207 3.40 -1.17 -2.36
N ILE A 208 4.43 -0.34 -2.53
CA ILE A 208 5.65 -0.66 -3.26
C ILE A 208 6.87 -0.34 -2.39
N GLY A 209 7.59 -1.38 -2.00
CA GLY A 209 8.87 -1.30 -1.29
C GLY A 209 9.13 -2.46 -0.33
N ASP A 210 10.33 -2.51 0.22
CA ASP A 210 10.74 -3.49 1.23
C ASP A 210 10.63 -2.95 2.67
N GLY A 211 10.34 -1.67 2.82
CA GLY A 211 10.21 -0.98 4.10
C GLY A 211 8.84 -1.06 4.78
N TYR A 212 8.77 -0.46 5.97
CA TYR A 212 7.54 -0.03 6.63
C TYR A 212 7.03 1.27 6.01
N ARG A 213 7.93 2.18 5.66
CA ARG A 213 7.61 3.34 4.81
C ARG A 213 7.85 3.01 3.34
N SER A 214 7.24 3.81 2.47
CA SER A 214 7.59 3.87 1.04
C SER A 214 7.72 5.32 0.60
N MET A 215 8.70 5.58 -0.26
CA MET A 215 8.88 6.87 -0.94
C MET A 215 8.21 6.88 -2.33
N LEU A 216 7.61 5.76 -2.75
CA LEU A 216 7.04 5.59 -4.09
C LEU A 216 5.50 5.47 -4.03
N LEU A 217 4.99 4.45 -3.36
CA LEU A 217 3.56 4.22 -3.16
C LEU A 217 3.38 3.43 -1.86
N SER A 218 2.56 3.94 -0.94
CA SER A 218 2.37 3.40 0.39
C SER A 218 0.89 3.16 0.71
N ASP A 219 0.65 2.56 1.87
CA ASP A 219 -0.66 2.31 2.46
C ASP A 219 -1.12 3.45 3.40
N VAL A 220 -0.52 4.64 3.29
CA VAL A 220 -0.90 5.81 4.10
C VAL A 220 -2.29 6.29 3.72
N ALA A 221 -2.51 6.59 2.44
CA ALA A 221 -3.77 7.16 1.98
C ALA A 221 -4.94 6.17 2.09
N SER A 222 -6.15 6.72 2.13
CA SER A 222 -7.39 5.95 2.17
C SER A 222 -7.56 5.04 0.94
N PRO A 223 -8.22 3.87 1.09
CA PRO A 223 -8.49 2.95 -0.03
C PRO A 223 -9.11 3.65 -1.23
N SER A 224 -8.71 3.23 -2.44
CA SER A 224 -9.18 3.81 -3.70
C SER A 224 -9.50 2.70 -4.70
N PRO A 225 -10.45 2.91 -5.63
CA PRO A 225 -10.71 1.95 -6.69
C PRO A 225 -9.47 1.80 -7.58
N PHE A 226 -9.14 0.57 -7.95
CA PHE A 226 -8.01 0.28 -8.80
C PHE A 226 -8.23 -0.91 -9.73
N LEU A 227 -7.47 -0.92 -10.82
CA LEU A 227 -7.21 -2.07 -11.67
C LEU A 227 -5.69 -2.30 -11.68
N LYS A 228 -5.25 -3.52 -11.38
CA LYS A 228 -3.85 -3.91 -11.27
C LYS A 228 -3.57 -5.13 -12.13
N LEU A 229 -2.57 -5.03 -13.00
CA LEU A 229 -1.96 -6.15 -13.70
C LEU A 229 -0.64 -6.46 -13.04
N THR A 230 -0.41 -7.73 -12.70
CA THR A 230 0.88 -8.20 -12.18
C THR A 230 1.38 -9.33 -13.06
N GLY A 231 2.43 -9.06 -13.83
CA GLY A 231 3.16 -10.04 -14.61
C GLY A 231 4.31 -10.63 -13.80
N ASN A 232 4.48 -11.96 -13.80
CA ASN A 232 5.59 -12.63 -13.14
C ASN A 232 6.26 -13.61 -14.10
N LEU A 233 7.53 -13.38 -14.41
CA LEU A 233 8.36 -14.16 -15.33
C LEU A 233 9.63 -14.68 -14.60
N GLY A 234 9.46 -15.14 -13.37
CA GLY A 234 10.52 -15.77 -12.56
C GLY A 234 11.40 -14.75 -11.85
N ASN A 235 12.42 -14.23 -12.54
CA ASN A 235 13.33 -13.23 -11.94
C ASN A 235 12.83 -11.80 -12.13
N VAL A 236 11.79 -11.61 -12.95
CA VAL A 236 11.23 -10.30 -13.28
C VAL A 236 9.75 -10.31 -12.92
N GLN A 237 9.35 -9.35 -12.10
CA GLN A 237 7.96 -9.06 -11.80
C GLN A 237 7.65 -7.64 -12.26
N TYR A 238 6.48 -7.46 -12.87
CA TYR A 238 6.05 -6.19 -13.40
C TYR A 238 4.63 -5.89 -12.95
N MET A 239 4.39 -4.66 -12.54
CA MET A 239 3.08 -4.14 -12.16
C MET A 239 2.68 -2.98 -13.06
N ALA A 240 1.44 -2.97 -13.53
CA ALA A 240 0.74 -1.79 -14.02
C ALA A 240 -0.52 -1.59 -13.17
N LEU A 241 -0.70 -0.41 -12.59
CA LEU A 241 -1.79 -0.07 -11.68
C LEU A 241 -2.44 1.23 -12.12
N TRP A 242 -3.75 1.19 -12.37
CA TRP A 242 -4.58 2.37 -12.57
C TRP A 242 -5.50 2.56 -11.40
N THR A 243 -5.68 3.81 -10.97
CA THR A 243 -6.58 4.15 -9.87
C THR A 243 -7.33 5.44 -10.15
N SER A 244 -8.52 5.56 -9.58
CA SER A 244 -9.27 6.81 -9.50
C SER A 244 -9.30 7.24 -8.05
N MET A 245 -8.96 8.49 -7.80
CA MET A 245 -8.76 9.08 -6.48
C MET A 245 -9.53 10.40 -6.39
N GLN A 246 -9.61 10.95 -5.17
CA GLN A 246 -10.25 12.23 -4.92
C GLN A 246 -9.62 12.91 -3.71
N ASP A 247 -9.72 14.24 -3.64
CA ASP A 247 -9.21 15.01 -2.49
C ASP A 247 -10.33 15.90 -1.92
N PRO A 248 -10.81 15.64 -0.68
CA PRO A 248 -11.93 16.38 -0.10
C PRO A 248 -11.58 17.82 0.33
N ASN A 249 -10.31 18.15 0.58
CA ASN A 249 -9.91 19.50 0.96
C ASN A 249 -9.62 20.44 -0.22
N ILE A 250 -9.65 19.92 -1.45
CA ILE A 250 -9.55 20.78 -2.62
C ILE A 250 -10.94 21.39 -2.89
N PRO A 251 -11.05 22.71 -3.10
CA PRO A 251 -12.33 23.36 -3.35
C PRO A 251 -13.13 22.66 -4.46
N LYS A 252 -14.39 22.36 -4.13
CA LYS A 252 -15.37 21.80 -5.07
C LYS A 252 -15.73 22.88 -6.10
N LEU A 253 -15.96 22.45 -7.34
CA LEU A 253 -16.43 23.36 -8.40
C LEU A 253 -17.92 23.71 -8.24
N SER A 254 -18.70 22.77 -7.72
CA SER A 254 -20.11 22.96 -7.34
C SER A 254 -20.51 21.88 -6.32
N TYR A 255 -21.68 22.02 -5.72
CA TYR A 255 -22.24 20.96 -4.86
C TYR A 255 -22.40 19.64 -5.62
N ASP A 256 -22.97 19.69 -6.84
CA ASP A 256 -23.27 18.51 -7.65
C ASP A 256 -22.01 17.85 -8.25
N ALA A 257 -20.92 18.60 -8.44
CA ALA A 257 -19.65 18.04 -8.90
C ALA A 257 -18.98 17.14 -7.84
N GLY A 258 -19.33 17.32 -6.56
CA GLY A 258 -18.72 16.58 -5.46
C GLY A 258 -17.24 16.93 -5.23
N ASN A 259 -16.51 16.00 -4.60
CA ASN A 259 -15.06 16.15 -4.40
C ASN A 259 -14.31 16.14 -5.73
N ARG A 260 -13.23 16.90 -5.84
CA ARG A 260 -12.40 16.93 -7.06
C ARG A 260 -11.78 15.55 -7.28
N LYS A 261 -11.95 15.02 -8.50
CA LYS A 261 -11.44 13.72 -8.93
C LYS A 261 -10.13 13.85 -9.68
N LYS A 262 -9.30 12.84 -9.50
CA LYS A 262 -7.99 12.69 -10.15
C LYS A 262 -7.74 11.23 -10.44
N GLY A 263 -6.89 10.93 -11.39
CA GLY A 263 -6.44 9.57 -11.64
C GLY A 263 -4.95 9.41 -11.38
N GLY A 264 -4.54 8.16 -11.25
CA GLY A 264 -3.15 7.77 -11.14
C GLY A 264 -2.87 6.53 -11.97
N VAL A 265 -1.71 6.51 -12.61
CA VAL A 265 -1.11 5.31 -13.20
C VAL A 265 0.26 5.11 -12.58
N PHE A 266 0.55 3.88 -12.19
CA PHE A 266 1.81 3.49 -11.55
C PHE A 266 2.34 2.23 -12.22
N HIS A 267 3.62 2.24 -12.59
CA HIS A 267 4.32 1.05 -12.99
C HIS A 267 5.46 0.72 -12.06
N TYR A 268 5.72 -0.58 -11.91
CA TYR A 268 6.86 -1.05 -11.15
C TYR A 268 7.44 -2.31 -11.76
N LEU A 269 8.72 -2.24 -12.13
CA LEU A 269 9.51 -3.37 -12.57
C LEU A 269 10.44 -3.77 -11.43
N ASP A 270 10.39 -5.02 -10.99
CA ASP A 270 11.31 -5.62 -10.03
C ASP A 270 12.12 -6.71 -10.71
N TRP A 271 13.43 -6.64 -10.61
CA TRP A 271 14.35 -7.60 -11.20
C TRP A 271 15.29 -8.17 -10.14
N ASN A 272 15.11 -9.46 -9.87
CA ASN A 272 16.05 -10.28 -9.11
C ASN A 272 17.26 -10.61 -9.98
N VAL A 273 18.27 -9.72 -9.96
CA VAL A 273 19.54 -9.87 -10.69
C VAL A 273 20.21 -11.19 -10.32
N ASN A 274 20.17 -11.55 -9.03
CA ASN A 274 20.58 -12.84 -8.51
C ASN A 274 19.79 -13.17 -7.23
N ASN A 275 20.18 -14.20 -6.48
CA ASN A 275 19.43 -14.59 -5.27
C ASN A 275 19.48 -13.56 -4.15
N ARG A 276 20.44 -12.63 -4.17
CA ARG A 276 20.70 -11.64 -3.11
C ARG A 276 20.35 -10.22 -3.52
N LEU A 277 20.61 -9.85 -4.77
CA LEU A 277 20.40 -8.50 -5.29
C LEU A 277 19.11 -8.44 -6.12
N SER A 278 18.22 -7.53 -5.73
CA SER A 278 17.07 -7.09 -6.50
C SER A 278 17.20 -5.60 -6.79
N VAL A 279 16.84 -5.19 -8.00
CA VAL A 279 16.73 -3.78 -8.39
C VAL A 279 15.38 -3.54 -9.01
N GLY A 280 14.79 -2.38 -8.77
CA GLY A 280 13.51 -2.02 -9.35
C GLY A 280 13.46 -0.61 -9.90
N PHE A 281 12.58 -0.42 -10.87
CA PHE A 281 12.30 0.85 -11.51
C PHE A 281 10.80 1.16 -11.40
N PHE A 282 10.49 2.41 -11.10
CA PHE A 282 9.15 2.90 -10.87
C PHE A 282 8.89 4.15 -11.71
N ASP A 283 7.68 4.27 -12.24
CA ASP A 283 7.16 5.55 -12.71
C ASP A 283 5.69 5.73 -12.32
N ALA A 284 5.28 6.99 -12.23
CA ALA A 284 3.91 7.36 -11.95
C ALA A 284 3.52 8.65 -12.65
N ILE A 285 2.23 8.75 -13.01
CA ILE A 285 1.60 9.97 -13.48
C ILE A 285 0.31 10.19 -12.68
N ILE A 286 0.12 11.40 -12.18
CA ILE A 286 -1.10 11.86 -11.52
C ILE A 286 -1.71 13.01 -12.31
N TRP A 287 -2.99 12.89 -12.67
CA TRP A 287 -3.71 13.89 -13.45
C TRP A 287 -5.04 14.27 -12.79
N GLY A 288 -5.47 15.52 -12.97
CA GLY A 288 -6.79 15.99 -12.57
C GLY A 288 -7.84 15.79 -13.67
N GLU A 289 -9.07 15.41 -13.31
CA GLU A 289 -10.16 15.30 -14.30
C GLU A 289 -10.65 16.67 -14.81
N THR A 290 -10.61 17.67 -13.92
CA THR A 290 -10.98 19.06 -14.18
C THR A 290 -9.92 20.02 -13.66
N ASP A 291 -9.71 21.11 -14.37
CA ASP A 291 -8.91 22.23 -13.87
C ASP A 291 -9.71 23.11 -12.89
N ASP A 292 -9.07 24.16 -12.37
CA ASP A 292 -9.68 25.05 -11.38
C ASP A 292 -10.71 26.01 -11.97
N LEU A 293 -10.77 26.12 -13.30
CA LEU A 293 -11.81 26.86 -14.03
C LEU A 293 -13.00 25.95 -14.39
N GLY A 294 -12.92 24.66 -14.08
CA GLY A 294 -13.95 23.66 -14.38
C GLY A 294 -13.88 23.07 -15.78
N ASN A 295 -12.82 23.34 -16.56
CA ASN A 295 -12.63 22.70 -17.85
C ASN A 295 -12.29 21.22 -17.64
N LYS A 296 -13.00 20.35 -18.34
CA LYS A 296 -12.81 18.90 -18.25
C LYS A 296 -11.72 18.45 -19.23
N ARG A 297 -10.71 17.77 -18.72
CA ARG A 297 -9.61 17.22 -19.55
C ARG A 297 -9.84 15.75 -19.92
N GLY A 298 -10.70 15.04 -19.20
CA GLY A 298 -10.97 13.62 -19.44
C GLY A 298 -9.76 12.71 -19.18
N PHE A 299 -9.91 11.41 -19.45
CA PHE A 299 -8.82 10.45 -19.36
C PHE A 299 -7.98 10.48 -20.65
N ASP A 300 -6.67 10.68 -20.52
CA ASP A 300 -5.73 10.56 -21.63
C ASP A 300 -5.45 9.07 -21.88
N TRP A 301 -5.89 8.56 -23.03
CA TRP A 301 -5.69 7.16 -23.41
C TRP A 301 -4.22 6.77 -23.56
N GLY A 302 -3.29 7.72 -23.69
CA GLY A 302 -1.87 7.47 -23.58
C GLY A 302 -1.48 6.83 -22.24
N TYR A 303 -2.21 7.16 -21.16
CA TYR A 303 -1.99 6.59 -19.83
C TYR A 303 -2.61 5.21 -19.64
N ALA A 304 -3.39 4.70 -20.59
CA ALA A 304 -3.86 3.32 -20.59
C ALA A 304 -2.77 2.31 -20.97
N ASN A 305 -1.65 2.78 -21.53
CA ASN A 305 -0.55 1.93 -21.92
C ASN A 305 0.06 1.26 -20.68
N PRO A 306 0.04 -0.09 -20.57
CA PRO A 306 0.58 -0.80 -19.42
C PRO A 306 2.11 -0.77 -19.38
N ILE A 307 2.79 -0.08 -20.29
CA ILE A 307 4.25 -0.06 -20.42
C ILE A 307 4.81 1.15 -19.69
N ILE A 308 5.85 0.89 -18.90
CA ILE A 308 6.62 1.86 -18.13
C ILE A 308 7.30 2.93 -19.01
N PHE A 309 7.66 4.07 -18.41
CA PHE A 309 8.19 5.27 -19.06
C PHE A 309 7.12 6.10 -19.77
N LEU A 310 6.06 6.48 -19.06
CA LEU A 310 5.00 7.35 -19.60
C LEU A 310 5.37 8.83 -19.66
N ARG A 311 6.52 9.23 -19.10
CA ARG A 311 6.94 10.64 -19.08
C ARG A 311 7.05 11.30 -20.46
N PRO A 312 7.59 10.66 -21.52
CA PRO A 312 7.57 11.24 -22.86
C PRO A 312 6.15 11.41 -23.43
N VAL A 313 5.22 10.52 -23.06
CA VAL A 313 3.80 10.63 -23.45
C VAL A 313 3.17 11.85 -22.77
N GLU A 314 3.36 12.00 -21.45
CA GLU A 314 2.92 13.17 -20.68
C GLU A 314 3.52 14.49 -21.24
N ALA A 315 4.80 14.48 -21.59
CA ALA A 315 5.48 15.63 -22.17
C ALA A 315 4.90 16.04 -23.53
N SER A 316 4.46 15.07 -24.33
CA SER A 316 3.82 15.34 -25.63
C SER A 316 2.43 15.99 -25.48
N SER A 317 1.77 15.81 -24.34
CA SER A 317 0.48 16.43 -24.00
C SER A 317 0.61 17.83 -23.37
N GLY A 318 1.81 18.44 -23.40
CA GLY A 318 2.08 19.79 -22.87
C GLY A 318 2.45 19.83 -21.38
N SER A 319 2.78 18.68 -20.79
CA SER A 319 3.11 18.46 -19.38
C SER A 319 2.19 19.12 -18.34
N PRO A 320 0.87 18.88 -18.36
CA PRO A 320 -0.04 19.41 -17.36
C PRO A 320 -0.09 18.57 -16.06
N ASP A 321 0.61 17.43 -16.00
CA ASP A 321 0.46 16.43 -14.94
C ASP A 321 1.69 16.35 -14.03
N ASN A 322 1.53 15.73 -12.86
CA ASN A 322 2.67 15.41 -12.03
C ASN A 322 3.23 14.05 -12.46
N SER A 323 4.55 14.02 -12.71
CA SER A 323 5.28 12.80 -13.03
C SER A 323 6.35 12.50 -11.99
N MET A 324 6.42 11.25 -11.57
CA MET A 324 7.44 10.77 -10.63
C MET A 324 8.16 9.56 -11.21
N ILE A 325 9.47 9.48 -11.02
CA ILE A 325 10.26 8.28 -11.27
C ILE A 325 10.91 7.81 -9.98
N GLY A 326 11.21 6.52 -9.90
CA GLY A 326 11.83 5.95 -8.73
C GLY A 326 12.71 4.75 -9.01
N LEU A 327 13.61 4.50 -8.07
CA LEU A 327 14.51 3.36 -8.06
C LEU A 327 14.41 2.66 -6.72
N THR A 328 14.46 1.33 -6.74
CA THR A 328 14.57 0.51 -5.54
C THR A 328 15.77 -0.41 -5.66
N ALA A 329 16.38 -0.73 -4.54
CA ALA A 329 17.39 -1.77 -4.47
C ALA A 329 17.25 -2.52 -3.14
N LYS A 330 17.45 -3.83 -3.18
CA LYS A 330 17.54 -4.68 -1.99
C LYS A 330 18.70 -5.63 -2.15
N TYR A 331 19.46 -5.80 -1.06
CA TYR A 331 20.53 -6.76 -0.96
C TYR A 331 20.38 -7.64 0.28
N LYS A 332 20.35 -8.97 0.10
CA LYS A 332 20.31 -9.95 1.19
C LYS A 332 21.73 -10.24 1.69
N LEU A 333 22.07 -9.70 2.86
CA LEU A 333 23.39 -9.83 3.49
C LEU A 333 23.57 -11.23 4.11
N SER A 334 22.57 -11.70 4.85
CA SER A 334 22.49 -13.06 5.39
C SER A 334 21.05 -13.59 5.31
N LYS A 335 20.76 -14.74 5.93
CA LYS A 335 19.38 -15.26 6.08
C LYS A 335 18.53 -14.37 7.00
N GLU A 336 19.20 -13.65 7.89
CA GLU A 336 18.63 -12.86 8.97
C GLU A 336 18.65 -11.36 8.67
N VAL A 337 19.44 -10.88 7.70
CA VAL A 337 19.67 -9.45 7.49
C VAL A 337 19.60 -9.07 6.02
N ILE A 338 18.79 -8.06 5.72
CA ILE A 338 18.74 -7.40 4.42
C ILE A 338 18.93 -5.89 4.57
N ALA A 339 19.53 -5.29 3.55
CA ALA A 339 19.58 -3.84 3.37
C ALA A 339 18.76 -3.48 2.13
N TYR A 340 18.05 -2.36 2.18
CA TYR A 340 17.25 -1.88 1.06
C TYR A 340 17.26 -0.36 1.01
N GLY A 341 16.88 0.17 -0.15
CA GLY A 341 16.68 1.59 -0.33
C GLY A 341 15.68 1.89 -1.43
N GLN A 342 15.12 3.09 -1.35
CA GLN A 342 14.28 3.69 -2.38
C GLN A 342 14.75 5.10 -2.66
N PHE A 343 14.68 5.51 -3.92
CA PHE A 343 14.88 6.88 -4.36
C PHE A 343 13.66 7.29 -5.17
N ALA A 344 13.12 8.47 -4.88
CA ALA A 344 11.98 9.05 -5.58
C ALA A 344 12.38 10.42 -6.12
N LEU A 345 12.06 10.68 -7.38
CA LEU A 345 12.38 11.92 -8.07
C LEU A 345 11.12 12.45 -8.76
N ASP A 346 10.65 13.58 -8.27
CA ASP A 346 9.38 14.19 -8.66
C ASP A 346 9.66 15.36 -9.64
N GLU A 347 8.89 15.42 -10.73
CA GLU A 347 9.00 16.43 -11.79
C GLU A 347 10.44 16.74 -12.26
N PHE A 348 11.28 15.70 -12.45
CA PHE A 348 12.71 15.87 -12.76
C PHE A 348 13.02 16.96 -13.80
N GLU A 349 13.75 17.99 -13.39
CA GLU A 349 14.29 18.98 -14.32
C GLU A 349 15.82 19.01 -14.19
N ALA A 350 16.52 18.47 -15.19
CA ALA A 350 17.98 18.29 -15.14
C ALA A 350 18.74 19.56 -14.76
N LYS A 351 18.34 20.73 -15.32
CA LYS A 351 18.96 22.03 -15.01
C LYS A 351 18.88 22.39 -13.53
N ASN A 352 17.75 22.09 -12.87
CA ASN A 352 17.53 22.38 -11.45
C ASN A 352 18.11 21.30 -10.52
N PHE A 353 18.18 20.05 -10.99
CA PHE A 353 18.73 18.95 -10.20
C PHE A 353 20.26 19.09 -10.02
N PHE A 354 20.97 19.51 -11.06
CA PHE A 354 22.44 19.67 -11.04
C PHE A 354 22.91 21.08 -10.67
N SER A 355 22.02 22.01 -10.31
CA SER A 355 22.40 23.37 -9.91
C SER A 355 22.69 23.49 -8.41
N SER A 356 23.58 24.42 -8.05
CA SER A 356 23.98 24.68 -6.66
C SER A 356 23.07 25.66 -5.90
N ASN A 357 22.23 26.41 -6.61
CA ASN A 357 21.54 27.58 -6.04
C ASN A 357 20.27 27.24 -5.24
N GLY A 358 19.92 25.96 -5.14
CA GLY A 358 18.65 25.53 -4.57
C GLY A 358 17.46 25.90 -5.48
N SER A 359 16.47 25.01 -5.59
CA SER A 359 15.28 25.26 -6.40
C SER A 359 14.11 24.49 -5.80
N SER A 360 12.91 25.08 -5.76
CA SER A 360 11.68 24.36 -5.39
C SER A 360 11.35 23.23 -6.37
N ARG A 361 11.98 23.24 -7.56
CA ARG A 361 11.90 22.17 -8.58
C ARG A 361 12.89 21.03 -8.36
N ASN A 362 13.81 21.14 -7.40
CA ASN A 362 14.70 20.04 -7.03
C ASN A 362 14.02 19.14 -5.99
N LYS A 363 13.06 18.34 -6.45
CA LYS A 363 12.16 17.53 -5.64
C LYS A 363 12.57 16.06 -5.65
N TYR A 364 13.14 15.60 -4.55
CA TYR A 364 13.47 14.20 -4.40
C TYR A 364 13.40 13.76 -2.94
N GLY A 365 13.21 12.46 -2.75
CA GLY A 365 13.27 11.80 -1.46
C GLY A 365 14.00 10.48 -1.56
N TRP A 366 14.46 9.99 -0.42
CA TRP A 366 15.08 8.68 -0.34
C TRP A 366 14.83 8.01 1.00
N GLN A 367 14.90 6.69 0.96
CA GLN A 367 14.80 5.79 2.08
C GLN A 367 16.00 4.86 2.05
N LEU A 368 16.59 4.62 3.22
CA LEU A 368 17.54 3.54 3.46
C LEU A 368 17.05 2.76 4.67
N GLY A 369 17.05 1.44 4.57
CA GLY A 369 16.60 0.58 5.63
C GLY A 369 17.40 -0.70 5.75
N ILE A 370 17.43 -1.22 6.97
CA ILE A 370 17.84 -2.58 7.27
C ILE A 370 16.67 -3.28 7.96
N ARG A 371 16.45 -4.53 7.63
CA ARG A 371 15.47 -5.36 8.33
C ARG A 371 15.94 -6.80 8.37
N GLY A 372 15.30 -7.57 9.25
CA GLY A 372 15.73 -8.92 9.47
C GLY A 372 14.74 -9.79 10.22
N ALA A 373 15.15 -11.04 10.37
CA ALA A 373 14.47 -12.04 11.18
C ALA A 373 15.41 -12.59 12.25
N ASP A 374 14.82 -13.07 13.34
CA ASP A 374 15.52 -13.80 14.40
C ASP A 374 16.76 -13.08 14.97
N ILE A 375 16.65 -11.77 15.26
CA ILE A 375 17.77 -10.99 15.82
C ILE A 375 18.25 -11.60 17.14
N PHE A 376 19.56 -11.61 17.34
CA PHE A 376 20.22 -12.29 18.47
C PHE A 376 19.94 -13.81 18.55
N LYS A 377 19.50 -14.43 17.44
CA LYS A 377 19.10 -15.84 17.35
C LYS A 377 17.86 -16.17 18.18
N ILE A 378 17.04 -15.17 18.49
CA ILE A 378 15.76 -15.37 19.19
C ILE A 378 14.70 -15.57 18.11
N GLU A 379 14.16 -16.78 18.02
CA GLU A 379 13.14 -17.14 17.03
C GLU A 379 11.92 -16.22 17.13
N ASN A 380 11.43 -15.75 15.98
CA ASN A 380 10.30 -14.83 15.82
C ASN A 380 10.53 -13.41 16.36
N LEU A 381 11.78 -13.03 16.69
CA LEU A 381 12.13 -11.65 17.02
C LEU A 381 12.67 -10.92 15.78
N ASN A 382 11.77 -10.23 15.09
CA ASN A 382 12.04 -9.50 13.86
C ASN A 382 12.31 -8.02 14.13
N TYR A 383 13.03 -7.36 13.24
CA TYR A 383 13.40 -5.95 13.40
C TYR A 383 13.47 -5.20 12.07
N LEU A 384 13.32 -3.89 12.16
CA LEU A 384 13.46 -2.93 11.08
C LEU A 384 14.03 -1.62 11.61
N LEU A 385 14.97 -1.02 10.87
CA LEU A 385 15.48 0.32 11.10
C LEU A 385 15.50 1.06 9.76
N GLU A 386 14.91 2.24 9.73
CA GLU A 386 14.78 3.07 8.54
C GLU A 386 15.21 4.50 8.81
N TYR A 387 15.89 5.08 7.83
CA TYR A 387 16.02 6.51 7.68
C TYR A 387 15.31 6.95 6.40
N ASN A 388 14.40 7.90 6.53
CA ASN A 388 13.57 8.41 5.44
C ASN A 388 13.72 9.94 5.35
N THR A 389 13.79 10.50 4.14
CA THR A 389 13.82 11.95 3.96
C THR A 389 13.24 12.38 2.61
N ALA A 390 12.63 13.55 2.58
CA ALA A 390 12.23 14.22 1.35
C ALA A 390 12.57 15.71 1.43
N LYS A 391 13.02 16.27 0.31
CA LYS A 391 13.22 17.72 0.17
C LYS A 391 11.89 18.49 0.24
N PRO A 392 11.93 19.80 0.55
CA PRO A 392 10.79 20.69 0.35
C PRO A 392 10.15 20.51 -1.03
N TYR A 393 8.82 20.64 -1.07
CA TYR A 393 7.98 20.58 -2.27
C TYR A 393 7.95 19.22 -2.99
N THR A 394 8.63 18.19 -2.48
CA THR A 394 8.49 16.83 -3.02
C THR A 394 7.04 16.38 -2.88
N TYR A 395 6.46 15.74 -3.90
CA TYR A 395 5.06 15.33 -3.98
C TYR A 395 4.04 16.46 -4.20
N THR A 396 4.47 17.72 -4.32
CA THR A 396 3.57 18.84 -4.68
C THR A 396 3.37 18.92 -6.19
N GLY A 397 2.24 19.47 -6.62
CA GLY A 397 1.94 19.72 -8.03
C GLY A 397 1.88 21.21 -8.37
N ARG A 398 1.81 21.55 -9.66
CA ARG A 398 1.59 22.94 -10.12
C ARG A 398 0.22 23.48 -9.73
N THR A 399 -0.73 22.58 -9.53
CA THR A 399 -2.02 22.84 -8.91
C THR A 399 -2.25 21.79 -7.82
N PRO A 400 -3.11 22.07 -6.81
CA PRO A 400 -3.36 21.13 -5.72
C PRO A 400 -3.89 19.79 -6.22
N ILE A 401 -4.70 19.78 -7.28
CA ILE A 401 -5.37 18.57 -7.79
C ILE A 401 -4.40 17.56 -8.41
N VAL A 402 -3.24 17.98 -8.89
CA VAL A 402 -2.20 17.08 -9.44
C VAL A 402 -1.09 16.76 -8.43
N SER A 403 -1.20 17.17 -7.16
CA SER A 403 -0.27 16.72 -6.12
C SER A 403 -0.30 15.20 -5.92
N TYR A 404 0.75 14.61 -5.36
CA TYR A 404 0.86 13.16 -5.16
C TYR A 404 0.12 12.70 -3.89
N THR A 405 -1.18 12.97 -3.86
CA THR A 405 -2.10 12.71 -2.74
C THR A 405 -3.37 12.00 -3.18
N SER A 406 -4.03 11.36 -2.22
CA SER A 406 -5.41 10.89 -2.30
C SER A 406 -6.06 11.05 -0.94
N TYR A 407 -7.33 11.44 -0.92
CA TYR A 407 -8.06 11.76 0.31
C TYR A 407 -7.32 12.77 1.20
N SER A 408 -6.59 13.70 0.59
CA SER A 408 -5.74 14.69 1.27
C SER A 408 -4.61 14.10 2.12
N GLU A 409 -4.26 12.84 1.86
CA GLU A 409 -3.12 12.16 2.45
C GLU A 409 -2.06 11.87 1.38
N PRO A 410 -0.77 11.87 1.72
CA PRO A 410 0.29 11.50 0.78
C PRO A 410 0.12 10.06 0.29
N LEU A 411 0.34 9.84 -1.01
CA LEU A 411 0.41 8.48 -1.58
C LEU A 411 1.73 7.77 -1.27
N ALA A 412 2.76 8.50 -0.85
CA ALA A 412 4.07 7.98 -0.50
C ALA A 412 4.31 8.06 1.02
N HIS A 413 5.32 8.79 1.48
CA HIS A 413 5.65 8.84 2.90
C HIS A 413 4.63 9.67 3.70
N ARG A 414 4.22 9.19 4.90
CA ARG A 414 3.19 9.87 5.74
C ARG A 414 3.48 11.32 6.10
N LEU A 415 4.76 11.69 6.16
CA LEU A 415 5.19 13.05 6.49
C LEU A 415 5.17 14.00 5.27
N GLY A 416 4.89 13.48 4.07
CA GLY A 416 4.85 14.25 2.83
C GLY A 416 6.26 14.71 2.43
N ALA A 417 6.48 16.02 2.45
CA ALA A 417 7.76 16.64 2.11
C ALA A 417 8.41 17.37 3.29
N ASN A 418 9.63 17.86 3.01
CA ASN A 418 10.46 18.63 3.94
C ASN A 418 10.63 17.94 5.30
N PHE A 419 11.11 16.70 5.29
CA PHE A 419 11.26 15.91 6.52
C PHE A 419 12.52 15.05 6.53
N ARG A 420 12.94 14.68 7.74
CA ARG A 420 13.89 13.62 8.06
C ARG A 420 13.28 12.77 9.17
N GLU A 421 13.22 11.46 8.99
CA GLU A 421 12.68 10.50 9.95
C GLU A 421 13.71 9.39 10.18
N LEU A 422 13.91 9.04 11.45
CA LEU A 422 14.51 7.79 11.88
C LEU A 422 13.41 6.95 12.54
N LEU A 423 13.27 5.71 12.12
CA LEU A 423 12.25 4.78 12.60
C LEU A 423 12.89 3.44 12.93
N GLY A 424 12.65 2.94 14.14
CA GLY A 424 12.99 1.57 14.54
C GLY A 424 11.73 0.81 14.94
N ILE A 425 11.60 -0.44 14.49
CA ILE A 425 10.53 -1.35 14.88
C ILE A 425 11.14 -2.70 15.26
N ALA A 426 10.63 -3.29 16.35
CA ALA A 426 10.90 -4.67 16.74
C ALA A 426 9.57 -5.39 16.94
N ASN A 427 9.47 -6.62 16.46
CA ASN A 427 8.26 -7.45 16.55
C ASN A 427 8.64 -8.81 17.11
N TYR A 428 7.95 -9.26 18.15
CA TYR A 428 8.14 -10.58 18.74
C TYR A 428 6.82 -11.33 18.75
N SER A 429 6.80 -12.53 18.18
CA SER A 429 5.63 -13.41 18.20
C SER A 429 5.88 -14.60 19.12
N TYR A 430 5.03 -14.80 20.12
CA TYR A 430 5.06 -15.95 21.01
C TYR A 430 3.67 -16.60 21.08
N LYS A 431 3.53 -17.77 20.44
CA LYS A 431 2.22 -18.44 20.27
C LYS A 431 1.22 -17.44 19.65
N ARG A 432 0.10 -17.19 20.34
CA ARG A 432 -0.95 -16.24 19.93
C ARG A 432 -0.71 -14.79 20.37
N PHE A 433 0.42 -14.50 21.00
CA PHE A 433 0.73 -13.17 21.50
C PHE A 433 1.75 -12.50 20.59
N ASP A 434 1.42 -11.29 20.15
CA ASP A 434 2.28 -10.45 19.34
C ASP A 434 2.67 -9.20 20.13
N PHE A 435 3.96 -8.93 20.20
CA PHE A 435 4.53 -7.77 20.86
C PHE A 435 5.20 -6.90 19.79
N THR A 436 4.94 -5.59 19.82
CA THR A 436 5.57 -4.63 18.90
C THR A 436 6.11 -3.45 19.70
N GLY A 437 7.38 -3.13 19.49
CA GLY A 437 8.00 -1.89 19.95
C GLY A 437 8.32 -1.02 18.74
N GLN A 438 7.95 0.26 18.78
CA GLN A 438 8.26 1.22 17.72
C GLN A 438 8.82 2.51 18.34
N LEU A 439 9.91 3.01 17.77
CA LEU A 439 10.49 4.30 18.09
C LEU A 439 10.57 5.13 16.81
N GLN A 440 10.04 6.34 16.85
CA GLN A 440 10.10 7.29 15.75
C GLN A 440 10.68 8.62 16.23
N TYR A 441 11.69 9.11 15.53
CA TYR A 441 12.20 10.47 15.67
C TYR A 441 12.11 11.18 14.32
N ALA A 442 11.44 12.33 14.26
CA ALA A 442 11.28 13.07 13.02
C ALA A 442 11.50 14.56 13.22
N LYS A 443 12.13 15.19 12.22
CA LYS A 443 12.23 16.64 12.07
C LYS A 443 11.63 17.03 10.73
N TYR A 444 10.74 18.01 10.70
CA TYR A 444 10.10 18.48 9.48
C TYR A 444 9.87 20.00 9.51
N GLY A 445 9.79 20.62 8.34
CA GLY A 445 9.49 22.05 8.22
C GLY A 445 8.00 22.31 8.36
N LEU A 446 7.62 23.14 9.33
CA LEU A 446 6.25 23.64 9.49
C LEU A 446 6.09 24.95 8.73
N SER A 447 4.90 25.20 8.18
CA SER A 447 4.53 26.52 7.67
C SER A 447 4.36 27.50 8.84
N VAL A 448 4.99 28.67 8.74
CA VAL A 448 5.01 29.69 9.82
C VAL A 448 4.61 31.04 9.23
N ASN A 449 3.73 31.77 9.89
CA ASN A 449 3.28 33.11 9.47
C ASN A 449 2.74 33.16 8.02
N GLY A 450 2.07 32.10 7.58
CA GLY A 450 1.52 32.01 6.21
C GLY A 450 2.57 31.70 5.12
N GLN A 451 3.85 31.54 5.48
CA GLN A 451 4.87 31.05 4.54
C GLN A 451 4.89 29.52 4.55
N ASP A 452 4.72 28.92 3.37
CA ASP A 452 4.91 27.49 3.18
C ASP A 452 6.38 27.17 2.89
N TYR A 453 6.93 26.23 3.67
CA TYR A 453 8.28 25.70 3.49
C TYR A 453 8.27 24.36 2.74
N GLY A 454 7.23 24.10 1.95
CA GLY A 454 7.12 22.94 1.07
C GLY A 454 6.83 21.63 1.79
N LYS A 455 6.14 21.67 2.93
CA LYS A 455 5.63 20.45 3.59
C LYS A 455 4.19 20.16 3.19
N ASP A 456 3.37 21.20 3.05
CA ASP A 456 1.96 21.07 2.76
C ASP A 456 1.75 20.73 1.28
N LEU A 457 1.29 19.51 1.02
CA LEU A 457 1.10 19.01 -0.35
C LEU A 457 -0.10 19.65 -1.06
N SER A 458 -0.97 20.33 -0.31
CA SER A 458 -2.12 21.06 -0.88
C SER A 458 -1.75 22.43 -1.44
N ILE A 459 -0.54 22.92 -1.15
CA ILE A 459 -0.03 24.20 -1.62
C ILE A 459 0.88 23.97 -2.85
N PRO A 460 0.63 24.65 -3.98
CA PRO A 460 1.51 24.61 -5.15
C PRO A 460 2.92 25.17 -4.89
N TYR A 461 3.90 24.79 -5.71
CA TYR A 461 5.33 25.10 -5.54
C TYR A 461 5.89 26.21 -6.45
#